data_AF-A0A5W2N457-F1
#
_entry.id   AF-A0A5W2N457-F1
#
_cell.length_a   1.000
_cell.length_b   1.000
_cell.length_c   1.000
_cell.angle_alpha   90.00
_cell.angle_beta   90.00
_cell.angle_gamma   90.00
#
_symmetry.space_group_name_H-M   'P 1'
#
loop_
_entity.id
_entity.type
_entity.pdbx_description
1 polymer ?
#
loop_
_entity_poly.entity_id
_entity_poly.type
_entity_poly.pdbx_seq_one_letter_code
_entity_poly.pdbx_strand_id
1 'polypeptide(L)'
;ITINTSHVEYDTPTRHYAHVDCPGHADYVKNMITGAAQMDGAILVVAATDGPMPQTREHILLGRQVGVPYIIVFLNKCDMVDDEELLELVEMEVR
;
A
#
# COMPACT_ATOMS: atom_id res chain seq x y z
N ILE A 1 12.01 6.31 7.75
CA ILE A 1 11.23 7.26 6.92
C ILE A 1 11.85 7.24 5.54
N THR A 2 11.15 6.70 4.55
CA THR A 2 11.57 6.77 3.14
C THR A 2 11.46 8.22 2.68
N ILE A 3 12.44 8.73 1.93
CA ILE A 3 12.50 10.15 1.49
C ILE A 3 12.47 10.25 -0.05
N ASN A 4 13.12 9.33 -0.75
CA ASN A 4 13.16 9.27 -2.21
C ASN A 4 12.34 8.10 -2.72
N THR A 5 11.69 8.28 -3.88
CA THR A 5 11.01 7.18 -4.57
C THR A 5 12.03 6.14 -5.01
N SER A 6 11.82 4.88 -4.62
CA SER A 6 12.65 3.77 -5.09
C SER A 6 11.97 3.12 -6.28
N HIS A 7 12.69 2.98 -7.39
CA HIS A 7 12.24 2.21 -8.53
C HIS A 7 12.95 0.85 -8.53
N VAL A 8 12.16 -0.22 -8.52
CA VAL A 8 12.64 -1.59 -8.56
C VAL A 8 11.85 -2.35 -9.62
N GLU A 9 12.53 -3.17 -10.41
CA GLU A 9 11.89 -4.00 -11.42
C GLU A 9 11.96 -5.48 -11.01
N TYR A 10 10.90 -6.23 -11.26
CA TYR A 10 10.86 -7.67 -11.03
C TYR A 10 9.89 -8.39 -11.97
N ASP A 11 10.14 -9.68 -12.19
CA ASP A 11 9.40 -10.50 -13.12
C ASP A 11 8.65 -11.64 -12.43
N THR A 12 7.48 -11.94 -12.97
CA THR A 12 6.76 -13.19 -12.75
C THR A 12 6.74 -13.98 -14.07
N PRO A 13 6.37 -15.28 -14.09
CA PRO A 13 6.36 -16.05 -15.34
C PRO A 13 5.50 -15.47 -16.47
N THR A 14 4.55 -14.58 -16.17
CA THR A 14 3.61 -14.03 -17.15
C THR A 14 3.66 -12.50 -17.31
N ARG A 15 4.37 -11.77 -16.43
CA ARG A 15 4.36 -10.30 -16.38
C ARG A 15 5.67 -9.74 -15.82
N HIS A 16 6.10 -8.61 -16.38
CA HIS A 16 7.16 -7.75 -15.85
C HIS A 16 6.54 -6.58 -15.07
N TYR A 17 7.12 -6.22 -13.93
CA TYR A 17 6.62 -5.17 -13.05
C TYR A 17 7.68 -4.11 -12.80
N ALA A 18 7.30 -2.85 -12.99
CA ALA A 18 8.04 -1.69 -12.48
C ALA A 18 7.36 -1.21 -11.20
N HIS A 19 8.02 -1.40 -10.07
CA HIS A 19 7.51 -1.04 -8.75
C HIS A 19 8.10 0.30 -8.30
N VAL A 20 7.22 1.20 -7.85
CA VAL A 20 7.59 2.49 -7.27
C VAL A 20 7.24 2.51 -5.80
N ASP A 21 8.24 2.49 -4.92
CA ASP A 21 8.03 2.65 -3.49
C ASP A 21 7.91 4.15 -3.17
N CYS A 22 6.71 4.56 -2.75
CA CYS A 22 6.42 5.95 -2.39
C CYS A 22 6.46 6.13 -0.87
N PRO A 23 7.06 7.21 -0.35
CA PRO A 23 7.07 7.50 1.08
C PRO A 23 5.66 7.78 1.63
N GLY A 24 5.28 7.09 2.71
CA GLY A 24 3.94 7.20 3.32
C GLY A 24 3.70 8.36 4.28
N HIS A 25 4.67 9.28 4.43
CA HIS A 25 4.52 10.45 5.30
C HIS A 25 3.79 11.59 4.55
N ALA A 26 2.88 12.30 5.24
CA ALA A 26 2.00 13.32 4.66
C ALA A 26 2.73 14.40 3.83
N ASP A 27 3.97 14.71 4.20
CA ASP A 27 4.81 15.70 3.50
C ASP A 27 5.23 15.27 2.08
N TYR A 28 5.13 13.98 1.75
CA TYR A 28 5.55 13.42 0.46
C TYR A 28 4.39 12.93 -0.42
N VAL A 29 3.15 13.29 -0.07
CA VAL A 29 1.94 13.05 -0.90
C VAL A 29 2.12 13.56 -2.33
N LYS A 30 2.89 14.64 -2.53
CA LYS A 30 3.19 15.17 -3.88
C LYS A 30 3.96 14.18 -4.75
N ASN A 31 4.92 13.44 -4.18
CA ASN A 31 5.69 12.43 -4.90
C ASN A 31 4.84 11.18 -5.18
N MET A 32 3.93 10.86 -4.25
CA MET A 32 2.91 9.82 -4.47
C MET A 32 1.98 10.19 -5.63
N ILE A 33 1.48 11.43 -5.73
CA ILE A 33 0.57 11.85 -6.81
C ILE A 33 1.21 11.71 -8.20
N THR A 34 2.48 12.11 -8.35
CA THR A 34 3.17 12.00 -9.65
C THR A 34 3.48 10.55 -10.03
N GLY A 35 3.76 9.68 -9.06
CA GLY A 35 3.99 8.25 -9.31
C GLY A 35 2.70 7.46 -9.51
N ALA A 36 1.66 7.78 -8.74
CA ALA A 36 0.38 7.07 -8.72
C ALA A 36 -0.50 7.32 -9.94
N ALA A 37 -0.36 8.48 -10.59
CA ALA A 37 -1.09 8.77 -11.83
C ALA A 37 -0.76 7.79 -12.99
N GLN A 38 0.36 7.06 -12.90
CA GLN A 38 0.77 6.04 -13.88
C GLN A 38 0.69 4.61 -13.34
N MET A 39 0.17 4.40 -12.13
CA MET A 39 0.10 3.07 -11.54
C MET A 39 -1.11 2.30 -12.07
N ASP A 40 -0.84 1.17 -12.73
CA ASP A 40 -1.87 0.19 -13.11
C ASP A 40 -2.51 -0.52 -11.91
N GLY A 41 -1.86 -0.44 -10.74
CA GLY A 41 -2.39 -0.92 -9.47
C GLY A 41 -1.47 -0.54 -8.32
N ALA A 42 -2.01 -0.52 -7.09
CA ALA A 42 -1.26 -0.23 -5.88
C ALA A 42 -1.28 -1.40 -4.90
N ILE A 43 -0.21 -1.55 -4.13
CA ILE A 43 -0.15 -2.48 -2.99
C ILE A 43 -0.27 -1.66 -1.71
N LEU A 44 -1.37 -1.86 -0.97
CA LEU A 44 -1.62 -1.21 0.31
C LEU A 44 -1.10 -2.11 1.44
N VAL A 45 0.03 -1.73 2.03
CA VAL A 45 0.62 -2.46 3.15
C VAL A 45 -0.01 -2.00 4.46
N VAL A 46 -0.62 -2.92 5.21
CA VAL A 46 -1.21 -2.66 6.54
C VAL A 46 -0.56 -3.57 7.56
N ALA A 47 -0.11 -3.02 8.69
CA ALA A 47 0.44 -3.84 9.76
C ALA A 47 -0.71 -4.52 10.52
N ALA A 48 -0.64 -5.85 10.65
CA ALA A 48 -1.59 -6.64 11.42
C ALA A 48 -1.63 -6.24 12.91
N THR A 49 -0.53 -5.73 13.44
CA THR A 49 -0.42 -5.28 14.84
C THR A 49 -1.18 -3.99 15.13
N ASP A 50 -1.23 -3.08 14.16
CA ASP A 50 -1.70 -1.70 14.34
C ASP A 50 -3.06 -1.46 13.68
N GLY A 51 -3.43 -2.32 12.71
CA GLY A 51 -4.64 -2.17 11.92
C GLY A 51 -4.62 -0.96 10.98
N PRO A 52 -5.78 -0.54 10.45
CA PRO A 52 -5.88 0.60 9.56
C PRO A 52 -5.66 1.92 10.32
N MET A 53 -4.62 2.65 9.92
CA MET A 53 -4.28 3.96 10.48
C MET A 53 -4.88 5.10 9.63
N PRO A 54 -4.91 6.35 10.12
CA PRO A 54 -5.40 7.50 9.33
C PRO A 54 -4.73 7.62 7.96
N GLN A 55 -3.43 7.31 7.89
CA GLN A 55 -2.65 7.28 6.64
C GLN A 55 -3.15 6.21 5.67
N THR A 56 -3.58 5.04 6.15
CA THR A 56 -4.14 3.97 5.31
C THR A 56 -5.38 4.48 4.55
N ARG A 57 -6.26 5.21 5.26
CA ARG A 57 -7.47 5.81 4.67
C ARG A 57 -7.12 6.90 3.66
N GLU A 58 -6.13 7.74 3.97
CA GLU A 58 -5.68 8.81 3.08
C GLU A 58 -5.08 8.26 1.78
N HIS A 59 -4.27 7.20 1.84
CA HIS A 59 -3.71 6.55 0.64
C HIS A 59 -4.79 5.94 -0.25
N ILE A 60 -5.84 5.32 0.32
CA ILE A 60 -6.98 4.81 -0.45
C ILE A 60 -7.70 5.96 -1.16
N LEU A 61 -7.95 7.05 -0.46
CA LEU A 61 -8.62 8.23 -1.02
C LEU A 61 -7.79 8.84 -2.17
N LEU A 62 -6.48 9.02 -1.95
CA LEU A 62 -5.57 9.57 -2.95
C LEU A 62 -5.44 8.66 -4.16
N GLY A 63 -5.26 7.35 -3.96
CA GLY A 63 -5.23 6.35 -5.04
C GLY A 63 -6.50 6.41 -5.90
N ARG A 64 -7.66 6.58 -5.28
CA ARG A 64 -8.92 6.75 -6.00
C ARG A 64 -9.01 8.09 -6.76
N GLN A 65 -8.49 9.17 -6.20
CA GLN A 65 -8.49 10.50 -6.85
C GLN A 65 -7.54 10.58 -8.04
N VAL A 66 -6.38 9.91 -7.96
CA VAL A 66 -5.39 9.86 -9.05
C VAL A 66 -5.67 8.76 -10.08
N GLY A 67 -6.69 7.93 -9.84
CA GLY A 67 -7.22 6.98 -10.82
C GLY A 67 -6.58 5.59 -10.80
N VAL A 68 -5.97 5.18 -9.68
CA VAL A 68 -5.47 3.80 -9.53
C VAL A 68 -6.65 2.82 -9.64
N PRO A 69 -6.67 1.92 -10.63
CA PRO A 69 -7.85 1.10 -10.91
C PRO A 69 -8.01 -0.08 -9.96
N TYR A 70 -6.91 -0.60 -9.42
CA TYR A 70 -6.89 -1.77 -8.53
C TYR A 70 -5.96 -1.55 -7.34
N ILE A 71 -6.42 -1.92 -6.14
CA ILE A 71 -5.62 -1.91 -4.92
C ILE A 71 -5.60 -3.34 -4.36
N ILE A 72 -4.41 -3.87 -4.14
CA ILE A 72 -4.18 -5.15 -3.46
C ILE A 72 -3.73 -4.85 -2.04
N VAL A 73 -4.38 -5.45 -1.04
CA VAL A 73 -4.01 -5.29 0.37
C VAL A 73 -2.97 -6.35 0.74
N PHE A 74 -1.91 -5.94 1.41
CA PHE A 74 -0.90 -6.83 2.00
C PHE A 74 -0.88 -6.62 3.52
N LEU A 75 -1.41 -7.60 4.26
CA LEU A 75 -1.29 -7.65 5.72
C LEU A 75 0.13 -8.08 6.09
N ASN A 76 0.86 -7.17 6.72
CA ASN A 76 2.24 -7.33 7.10
C ASN A 76 2.37 -7.54 8.62
N LYS A 77 3.48 -8.11 9.06
CA LYS A 77 3.76 -8.43 10.48
C LYS A 77 2.76 -9.41 11.12
N CYS A 78 2.14 -10.30 10.32
CA CYS A 78 1.25 -11.33 10.87
C CYS A 78 2.00 -12.30 11.80
N ASP A 79 3.33 -12.43 11.66
CA ASP A 79 4.19 -13.20 12.57
C ASP A 79 4.21 -12.67 14.01
N MET A 80 3.78 -11.41 14.22
CA MET A 80 3.69 -10.78 15.54
C MET A 80 2.29 -10.90 16.17
N VAL A 81 1.35 -11.52 15.47
CA VAL A 81 -0.05 -11.68 15.89
C VAL A 81 -0.37 -13.17 15.91
N ASP A 82 -0.48 -13.74 17.11
CA ASP A 82 -0.77 -15.16 17.29
C ASP A 82 -2.29 -15.49 17.25
N ASP A 83 -3.14 -14.47 17.13
CA ASP A 83 -4.60 -14.57 17.17
C ASP A 83 -5.23 -14.38 15.78
N GLU A 84 -5.76 -15.47 15.23
CA GLU A 84 -6.40 -15.50 13.92
C GLU A 84 -7.67 -14.62 13.86
N GLU A 85 -8.43 -14.51 14.95
CA GLU A 85 -9.64 -13.67 14.98
C GLU A 85 -9.30 -12.19 14.85
N LEU A 86 -8.15 -11.78 15.41
CA LEU A 86 -7.65 -10.41 15.26
C LEU A 86 -7.24 -10.13 13.81
N LEU A 87 -6.61 -11.10 13.13
CA LEU A 87 -6.23 -10.97 11.72
C LEU A 87 -7.45 -10.84 10.82
N GLU A 88 -8.47 -11.67 11.02
CA GLU A 88 -9.74 -11.59 10.29
C GLU A 88 -10.42 -10.23 10.50
N LEU A 89 -10.44 -9.72 11.75
CA LEU A 89 -11.00 -8.41 12.06
C LEU A 89 -10.27 -7.29 11.30
N VAL A 90 -8.93 -7.30 11.28
CA VAL A 90 -8.15 -6.29 10.56
C VAL A 90 -8.39 -6.40 9.05
N GLU A 91 -8.49 -7.61 8.49
CA GLU A 91 -8.84 -7.80 7.08
C GLU A 91 -10.21 -7.19 6.75
N MET A 92 -11.22 -7.42 7.61
CA MET A 92 -12.56 -6.87 7.45
C MET A 92 -12.59 -5.34 7.45
N GLU A 93 -11.71 -4.68 8.21
CA GLU A 93 -11.68 -3.21 8.28
C GLU A 93 -11.00 -2.55 7.07
N VAL A 94 -10.15 -3.27 6.33
CA VAL A 94 -9.40 -2.73 5.18
C VAL A 94 -10.11 -3.02 3.84
N ARG A 95 -11.11 -3.92 3.84
CA ARG A 95 -11.92 -4.30 2.67
C ARG A 95 -12.96 -3.25 2.28
#